data_AF-A0A1V6BHX2-F1
#
_entry.id   AF-A0A1V6BHX2-F1
#
_cell.length_a   1.000
_cell.length_b   1.000
_cell.length_c   1.000
_cell.angle_alpha   90.00
_cell.angle_beta   90.00
_cell.angle_gamma   90.00
#
_symmetry.space_group_name_H-M   'P 1'
#
loop_
_entity.id
_entity.type
_entity.pdbx_description
1 polymer ?
#
loop_
_entity_poly.entity_id
_entity_poly.type
_entity_poly.pdbx_seq_one_letter_code
_entity_poly.pdbx_strand_id
1 'polypeptide(L)'
;MNEVKQAVSPENISVSTVNPVLVNRQYILQQNPFLVGDDLDDPALDIKSVDEFTIARKGERIPLYLFLSLTDVRRGKKRKLIKRNFKIWKKEYLAKEKEFTQKVRNQKTATKDKRVKKFPFVTWLIYLFAFFAVLVVFFNFAMFQKKAPGVYGFLFRVREITSTFYGEILLTALSLVLFFVLVYGIYQNRVLCFLNRKAKASSRQLSVLSDGAKRAFRKKYKKAYRFYLAKVDNPALDAYGLNNLLEPKYRFTQMEKLFDLDMENASNFAKSNKLFKIKRILMHGVTILLALALIGYVGYWMIAK
;
A
#
# COMPACT_ATOMS: atom_id res chain seq x y z
N MET A 1 -31.10 -55.92 39.67
CA MET A 1 -29.70 -55.65 40.09
C MET A 1 -28.84 -56.69 39.39
N ASN A 2 -27.79 -56.40 38.65
CA ASN A 2 -27.22 -55.20 38.05
C ASN A 2 -26.27 -55.72 36.97
N GLU A 3 -26.07 -54.91 35.94
CA GLU A 3 -25.08 -55.06 34.87
C GLU A 3 -23.68 -55.36 35.40
N VAL A 4 -22.84 -56.07 34.63
CA VAL A 4 -21.59 -55.52 34.06
C VAL A 4 -21.22 -56.35 32.82
N LYS A 5 -21.41 -55.74 31.64
CA LYS A 5 -20.70 -56.12 30.42
C LYS A 5 -19.26 -55.57 30.55
N GLN A 6 -18.27 -56.44 30.67
CA GLN A 6 -16.89 -56.02 30.42
C GLN A 6 -16.65 -56.05 28.90
N ALA A 7 -16.62 -54.85 28.34
CA ALA A 7 -16.17 -54.58 26.99
C ALA A 7 -14.67 -54.90 26.89
N VAL A 8 -14.31 -55.86 26.04
CA VAL A 8 -12.94 -55.99 25.55
C VAL A 8 -12.72 -54.86 24.56
N SER A 9 -11.83 -53.94 24.92
CA SER A 9 -11.42 -52.78 24.14
C SER A 9 -10.77 -53.22 22.82
N PRO A 10 -11.26 -52.81 21.64
CA PRO A 10 -10.54 -52.95 20.39
C PRO A 10 -9.59 -51.76 20.21
N GLU A 11 -8.57 -51.64 21.06
CA GLU A 11 -7.40 -50.81 20.76
C GLU A 11 -6.38 -51.66 20.02
N ASN A 12 -6.46 -51.63 18.69
CA ASN A 12 -5.31 -51.56 17.78
C ASN A 12 -5.81 -51.64 16.32
N ILE A 13 -6.67 -50.71 15.94
CA ILE A 13 -6.69 -50.23 14.55
C ILE A 13 -5.69 -49.08 14.54
N SER A 14 -4.48 -49.37 14.06
CA SER A 14 -3.50 -48.34 13.72
C SER A 14 -4.14 -47.41 12.70
N VAL A 15 -4.67 -46.28 13.19
CA VAL A 15 -5.06 -45.15 12.37
C VAL A 15 -3.80 -44.76 11.61
N SER A 16 -3.74 -45.11 10.32
CA SER A 16 -2.65 -44.73 9.45
C SER A 16 -2.49 -43.23 9.57
N THR A 17 -1.41 -42.79 10.20
CA THR A 17 -1.11 -41.38 10.37
C THR A 17 -0.81 -40.87 8.97
N VAL A 18 -1.83 -40.31 8.32
CA VAL A 18 -1.73 -39.83 6.94
C VAL A 18 -0.64 -38.77 6.95
N ASN A 19 0.46 -39.04 6.25
CA ASN A 19 1.60 -38.13 6.24
C ASN A 19 1.15 -36.76 5.68
N PRO A 20 1.16 -35.68 6.49
CA PRO A 20 0.61 -34.38 6.09
C PRO A 20 1.33 -33.79 4.89
N VAL A 21 2.61 -34.12 4.68
CA VAL A 21 3.40 -33.69 3.52
C VAL A 21 2.86 -34.31 2.22
N LEU A 22 2.50 -35.59 2.24
CA LEU A 22 1.94 -36.28 1.06
C LEU A 22 0.56 -35.75 0.69
N VAL A 23 -0.27 -35.44 1.70
CA VAL A 23 -1.59 -34.82 1.49
C VAL A 23 -1.45 -33.44 0.86
N ASN A 24 -0.53 -32.62 1.39
CA ASN A 24 -0.28 -31.29 0.86
C ASN A 24 0.26 -31.34 -0.58
N ARG A 25 1.19 -32.27 -0.86
CA ARG A 25 1.71 -32.52 -2.21
C ARG A 25 0.59 -32.87 -3.18
N GLN A 26 -0.28 -33.80 -2.81
CA GLN A 26 -1.36 -34.24 -3.68
C GLN A 26 -2.40 -33.15 -3.92
N TYR A 27 -2.65 -32.31 -2.93
CA TYR A 27 -3.47 -31.11 -3.07
C TYR A 27 -2.85 -30.12 -4.07
N ILE A 28 -1.55 -29.84 -3.95
CA ILE A 28 -0.79 -28.95 -4.83
C ILE A 28 -0.79 -29.44 -6.28
N LEU A 29 -0.56 -30.73 -6.52
CA LEU A 29 -0.56 -31.31 -7.88
C LEU A 29 -1.93 -31.29 -8.57
N GLN A 30 -3.00 -31.04 -7.81
CA GLN A 30 -4.34 -30.80 -8.34
C GLN A 30 -4.60 -29.33 -8.67
N GLN A 31 -3.69 -28.43 -8.32
CA GLN A 31 -3.82 -27.02 -8.65
C GLN A 31 -3.26 -26.69 -10.04
N ASN A 32 -3.31 -25.41 -10.35
CA ASN A 32 -2.76 -24.83 -11.56
C ASN A 32 -1.25 -24.63 -11.42
N PRO A 33 -0.41 -25.24 -12.27
CA PRO A 33 1.05 -25.14 -12.18
C PRO A 33 1.58 -23.70 -12.31
N PHE A 34 0.79 -22.77 -12.85
CA PHE A 34 1.16 -21.35 -12.96
C PHE A 34 0.83 -20.53 -11.70
N LEU A 35 0.21 -21.14 -10.68
CA LEU A 35 -0.24 -20.46 -9.46
C LEU A 35 0.46 -20.93 -8.18
N VAL A 36 1.14 -22.08 -8.22
CA VAL A 36 1.67 -22.77 -7.03
C VAL A 36 3.01 -22.22 -6.52
N GLY A 37 3.37 -20.99 -6.91
CA GLY A 37 4.74 -20.50 -6.81
C GLY A 37 5.35 -20.57 -5.42
N ASP A 38 4.55 -20.38 -4.36
CA ASP A 38 5.05 -20.26 -2.98
C ASP A 38 5.05 -21.58 -2.22
N ASP A 39 4.14 -22.49 -2.58
CA ASP A 39 4.14 -23.84 -2.01
C ASP A 39 5.30 -24.68 -2.55
N LEU A 40 5.97 -24.23 -3.62
CA LEU A 40 7.10 -24.91 -4.24
C LEU A 40 8.47 -24.54 -3.67
N ASP A 41 8.53 -23.59 -2.72
CA ASP A 41 9.77 -23.28 -2.00
C ASP A 41 10.02 -24.26 -0.83
N ASP A 42 9.05 -25.13 -0.50
CA ASP A 42 9.22 -26.17 0.50
C ASP A 42 9.98 -27.37 -0.09
N PRO A 43 11.24 -27.62 0.33
CA PRO A 43 12.05 -28.72 -0.18
C PRO A 43 11.44 -30.09 0.12
N ALA A 44 10.49 -30.20 1.06
CA ALA A 44 9.84 -31.46 1.40
C ALA A 44 8.85 -31.97 0.34
N LEU A 45 8.40 -31.12 -0.59
CA LEU A 45 7.40 -31.48 -1.61
C LEU A 45 8.00 -32.10 -2.89
N ASP A 46 9.28 -31.84 -3.17
CA ASP A 46 10.10 -32.33 -4.31
C ASP A 46 9.36 -32.40 -5.66
N ILE A 47 8.68 -31.33 -6.09
CA ILE A 47 7.97 -31.26 -7.38
C ILE A 47 8.89 -30.64 -8.43
N LYS A 48 9.33 -31.42 -9.42
CA LYS A 48 10.38 -31.00 -10.39
C LYS A 48 9.80 -30.55 -11.72
N SER A 49 8.61 -31.02 -12.08
CA SER A 49 8.06 -30.87 -13.43
C SER A 49 6.56 -30.61 -13.47
N VAL A 50 6.09 -30.04 -14.58
CA VAL A 50 4.64 -29.94 -14.85
C VAL A 50 4.00 -31.27 -15.23
N ASP A 51 4.82 -32.26 -15.58
CA ASP A 51 4.36 -33.60 -15.89
C ASP A 51 3.71 -34.28 -14.66
N GLU A 52 4.09 -33.89 -13.44
CA GLU A 52 3.53 -34.39 -12.19
C GLU A 52 2.12 -33.84 -11.89
N PHE A 53 1.74 -32.71 -12.51
CA PHE A 53 0.44 -32.09 -12.29
C PHE A 53 -0.69 -32.88 -12.92
N THR A 54 -1.85 -32.88 -12.27
CA THR A 54 -3.03 -33.63 -12.73
C THR A 54 -3.87 -32.84 -13.73
N ILE A 55 -4.45 -33.55 -14.69
CA ILE A 55 -5.41 -33.03 -15.65
C ILE A 55 -6.77 -33.70 -15.47
N ALA A 56 -7.85 -32.95 -15.72
CA ALA A 56 -9.20 -33.45 -15.61
C ALA A 56 -9.61 -34.25 -16.87
N ARG A 57 -10.07 -35.49 -16.68
CA ARG A 57 -10.62 -36.41 -17.71
C ARG A 57 -11.89 -37.07 -17.16
N LYS A 58 -13.07 -36.77 -17.74
CA LYS A 58 -14.35 -37.44 -17.43
C LYS A 58 -14.70 -37.55 -15.91
N GLY A 59 -14.32 -36.57 -15.10
CA GLY A 59 -14.57 -36.60 -13.64
C GLY A 59 -13.40 -37.14 -12.81
N GLU A 60 -12.39 -37.73 -13.45
CA GLU A 60 -11.16 -38.19 -12.81
C GLU A 60 -10.01 -37.20 -13.06
N ARG A 61 -9.04 -37.17 -12.14
CA ARG A 61 -7.80 -36.40 -12.25
C ARG A 61 -6.63 -37.36 -12.46
N ILE A 62 -5.93 -37.22 -13.57
CA ILE A 62 -4.82 -38.11 -13.94
C ILE A 62 -3.54 -37.27 -14.07
N PRO A 63 -2.40 -37.68 -13.50
CA PRO A 63 -1.12 -37.01 -13.73
C PRO A 63 -0.79 -36.88 -15.23
N LEU A 64 -0.21 -35.75 -15.62
CA LEU A 64 0.05 -35.44 -17.02
C LEU A 64 1.03 -36.44 -17.64
N TYR A 65 2.06 -36.88 -16.91
CA TYR A 65 3.01 -37.91 -17.37
C TYR A 65 2.28 -39.22 -17.74
N LEU A 66 1.37 -39.66 -16.86
CA LEU A 66 0.62 -40.90 -17.06
C LEU A 66 -0.34 -40.76 -18.25
N PHE A 67 -1.00 -39.60 -18.37
CA PHE A 67 -1.87 -39.34 -19.52
C PHE A 67 -1.12 -39.34 -20.86
N LEU A 68 0.10 -38.83 -20.88
CA LEU A 68 0.93 -38.81 -22.09
C LEU A 68 1.35 -40.22 -22.51
N SER A 69 1.59 -41.15 -21.56
CA SER A 69 1.99 -42.53 -21.85
C SER A 69 0.85 -43.47 -22.24
N LEU A 70 -0.42 -43.13 -21.96
CA LEU A 70 -1.60 -43.95 -22.28
C LEU A 70 -1.71 -44.32 -23.78
N THR A 71 -1.61 -45.59 -24.14
CA THR A 71 -1.68 -46.06 -25.54
C THR A 71 -3.11 -46.18 -26.07
N ASP A 72 -4.10 -46.34 -25.19
CA ASP A 72 -5.53 -46.46 -25.48
C ASP A 72 -6.16 -45.15 -26.03
N VAL A 73 -5.52 -44.00 -25.77
CA VAL A 73 -6.04 -42.69 -26.17
C VAL A 73 -5.44 -42.22 -27.50
N ARG A 74 -6.27 -42.14 -28.54
CA ARG A 74 -5.88 -41.55 -29.84
C ARG A 74 -5.23 -40.16 -29.68
N ARG A 75 -4.19 -39.90 -30.47
CA ARG A 75 -3.42 -38.62 -30.48
C ARG A 75 -4.30 -37.37 -30.52
N GLY A 76 -5.32 -37.33 -31.38
CA GLY A 76 -6.25 -36.20 -31.47
C GLY A 76 -7.02 -35.94 -30.17
N LYS A 77 -7.42 -37.00 -29.46
CA LYS A 77 -8.08 -36.89 -28.14
C LYS A 77 -7.10 -36.38 -27.09
N LYS A 78 -5.84 -36.84 -27.10
CA LYS A 78 -4.76 -36.32 -26.24
C LYS A 78 -4.55 -34.82 -26.41
N ARG A 79 -4.36 -34.36 -27.65
CA ARG A 79 -4.20 -32.93 -27.96
C ARG A 79 -5.43 -32.13 -27.50
N LYS A 80 -6.66 -32.61 -27.75
CA LYS A 80 -7.89 -31.92 -27.33
C LYS A 80 -7.96 -31.76 -25.80
N LEU A 81 -7.56 -32.78 -25.04
CA LEU A 81 -7.59 -32.74 -23.57
C LEU A 81 -6.53 -31.79 -23.00
N ILE A 82 -5.31 -31.81 -23.54
CA ILE A 82 -4.25 -30.85 -23.15
C ILE A 82 -4.71 -29.42 -23.43
N LYS A 83 -5.26 -29.16 -24.63
CA LYS A 83 -5.82 -27.86 -24.98
C LYS A 83 -6.88 -27.39 -23.99
N ARG A 84 -7.77 -28.29 -23.56
CA ARG A 84 -8.83 -27.99 -22.59
C ARG A 84 -8.25 -27.63 -21.22
N ASN A 85 -7.32 -28.43 -20.69
CA ASN A 85 -6.72 -28.19 -19.37
C ASN A 85 -5.88 -26.91 -19.35
N PHE A 86 -5.06 -26.67 -20.39
CA PHE A 86 -4.34 -25.40 -20.53
C PHE A 86 -5.30 -24.20 -20.66
N LYS A 87 -6.48 -24.35 -21.26
CA LYS A 87 -7.48 -23.27 -21.31
C LYS A 87 -8.07 -23.00 -19.92
N ILE A 88 -8.29 -24.04 -19.12
CA ILE A 88 -8.74 -23.93 -17.72
C ILE A 88 -7.69 -23.21 -16.87
N TRP A 89 -6.43 -23.66 -16.91
CA TRP A 89 -5.34 -23.02 -16.18
C TRP A 89 -5.15 -21.55 -16.55
N LYS A 90 -5.31 -21.22 -17.84
CA LYS A 90 -5.30 -19.81 -18.26
C LYS A 90 -6.45 -19.02 -17.65
N LYS A 91 -7.66 -19.59 -17.60
CA LYS A 91 -8.84 -18.93 -17.05
C LYS A 91 -8.67 -18.67 -15.54
N GLU A 92 -8.17 -19.66 -14.80
CA GLU A 92 -7.90 -19.55 -13.36
C GLU A 92 -6.84 -18.49 -13.06
N TYR A 93 -5.72 -18.49 -13.80
CA TYR A 93 -4.69 -17.47 -13.65
C TYR A 93 -5.26 -16.05 -13.88
N LEU A 94 -6.01 -15.87 -14.97
CA LEU A 94 -6.64 -14.57 -15.29
C LEU A 94 -7.70 -14.17 -14.25
N ALA A 95 -8.39 -15.12 -13.63
CA ALA A 95 -9.34 -14.84 -12.55
C ALA A 95 -8.61 -14.31 -11.31
N LYS A 96 -7.52 -14.96 -10.90
CA LYS A 96 -6.68 -14.50 -9.77
C LYS A 96 -6.03 -13.15 -10.06
N GLU A 97 -5.54 -12.93 -11.29
CA GLU A 97 -5.04 -11.62 -11.74
C GLU A 97 -6.11 -10.53 -11.63
N LYS A 98 -7.34 -10.81 -12.07
CA LYS A 98 -8.45 -9.85 -11.97
C LYS A 98 -8.82 -9.54 -10.53
N GLU A 99 -8.91 -10.56 -9.68
CA GLU A 99 -9.21 -10.39 -8.26
C GLU A 99 -8.15 -9.49 -7.60
N PHE A 100 -6.87 -9.76 -7.85
CA PHE A 100 -5.76 -8.94 -7.39
C PHE A 100 -5.86 -7.50 -7.92
N THR A 101 -6.05 -7.33 -9.23
CA THR A 101 -6.16 -5.99 -9.85
C THR A 101 -7.36 -5.21 -9.30
N GLN A 102 -8.46 -5.88 -9.00
CA GLN A 102 -9.66 -5.26 -8.45
C GLN A 102 -9.48 -4.87 -6.98
N LYS A 103 -8.82 -5.70 -6.17
CA LYS A 103 -8.34 -5.34 -4.83
C LYS A 103 -7.47 -4.08 -4.89
N VAL A 104 -6.53 -4.01 -5.82
CA VAL A 104 -5.67 -2.83 -6.06
C VAL A 104 -6.48 -1.59 -6.45
N ARG A 105 -7.45 -1.73 -7.37
CA ARG A 105 -8.26 -0.60 -7.86
C ARG A 105 -9.15 -0.01 -6.77
N ASN A 106 -9.86 -0.86 -6.03
CA ASN A 106 -10.79 -0.44 -4.97
C ASN A 106 -10.08 0.36 -3.87
N GLN A 107 -8.81 0.04 -3.60
CA GLN A 107 -8.02 0.79 -2.63
C GLN A 107 -7.47 2.10 -3.15
N LYS A 108 -7.02 2.14 -4.41
CA LYS A 108 -6.63 3.41 -5.05
C LYS A 108 -7.75 4.44 -4.98
N THR A 109 -9.01 4.01 -5.10
CA THR A 109 -10.18 4.87 -4.91
C THR A 109 -10.36 5.28 -3.45
N ALA A 110 -10.27 4.36 -2.49
CA ALA A 110 -10.42 4.66 -1.05
C ALA A 110 -9.32 5.60 -0.47
N THR A 111 -8.14 5.63 -1.09
CA THR A 111 -7.04 6.55 -0.72
C THR A 111 -7.09 7.88 -1.45
N LYS A 112 -7.79 7.99 -2.57
CA LYS A 112 -7.82 9.20 -3.41
C LYS A 112 -8.50 10.38 -2.70
N ASP A 113 -9.50 10.11 -1.87
CA ASP A 113 -10.28 11.13 -1.14
C ASP A 113 -9.58 11.71 0.09
N LYS A 114 -8.36 11.26 0.39
CA LYS A 114 -7.62 11.69 1.59
C LYS A 114 -6.46 12.63 1.27
N ARG A 115 -6.48 13.37 0.16
CA ARG A 115 -5.37 14.29 -0.18
C ARG A 115 -5.39 15.56 0.70
N VAL A 116 -4.51 15.57 1.70
CA VAL A 116 -3.77 16.74 2.24
C VAL A 116 -3.54 17.85 1.23
N LYS A 117 -4.40 18.87 1.12
CA LYS A 117 -3.97 20.11 0.43
C LYS A 117 -2.73 20.64 1.15
N LYS A 118 -1.62 20.78 0.41
CA LYS A 118 -0.38 21.41 0.90
C LYS A 118 -0.71 22.72 1.61
N PHE A 119 0.13 23.11 2.57
CA PHE A 119 0.00 24.43 3.17
C PHE A 119 0.11 25.46 2.04
N PRO A 120 -0.92 26.29 1.78
CA PRO A 120 -0.93 27.16 0.63
C PRO A 120 0.22 28.15 0.74
N PHE A 121 0.99 28.30 -0.35
CA PHE A 121 2.11 29.23 -0.38
C PHE A 121 1.67 30.67 -0.05
N VAL A 122 0.51 31.07 -0.57
CA VAL A 122 -0.09 32.39 -0.28
C VAL A 122 -0.36 32.57 1.22
N THR A 123 -0.97 31.58 1.86
CA THR A 123 -1.23 31.64 3.31
C THR A 123 0.07 31.69 4.12
N TRP A 124 1.11 30.96 3.68
CA TRP A 124 2.42 31.01 4.31
C TRP A 124 3.08 32.38 4.17
N LEU A 125 2.96 32.99 3.00
CA LEU A 125 3.45 34.34 2.72
C LEU A 125 2.75 35.39 3.59
N ILE A 126 1.44 35.28 3.80
CA ILE A 126 0.68 36.16 4.71
C ILE A 126 1.24 36.06 6.13
N TYR A 127 1.49 34.86 6.65
CA TYR A 127 2.11 34.70 7.97
C TYR A 127 3.53 35.24 8.04
N LEU A 128 4.29 35.15 6.94
CA LEU A 128 5.64 35.69 6.86
C LEU A 128 5.61 37.21 6.96
N PHE A 129 4.73 37.87 6.21
CA PHE A 129 4.54 39.32 6.31
C PHE A 129 4.05 39.74 7.71
N ALA A 130 3.10 39.01 8.30
CA ALA A 130 2.63 39.28 9.66
C ALA A 130 3.75 39.15 10.70
N PHE A 131 4.61 38.15 10.55
CA PHE A 131 5.78 37.97 11.42
C PHE A 131 6.76 39.13 11.30
N PHE A 132 7.08 39.58 10.08
CA PHE A 132 7.91 40.78 9.90
C PHE A 132 7.27 42.05 10.46
N ALA A 133 5.95 42.22 10.31
CA ALA A 133 5.24 43.36 10.89
C ALA A 133 5.37 43.39 12.42
N VAL A 134 5.22 42.24 13.09
CA VAL A 134 5.43 42.12 14.54
C VAL A 134 6.88 42.44 14.92
N LEU A 135 7.86 41.92 14.18
CA LEU A 135 9.29 42.21 14.42
C LEU A 135 9.62 43.71 14.25
N VAL A 136 9.00 44.37 13.28
CA VAL A 136 9.19 45.81 13.05
C VAL A 136 8.70 46.61 14.26
N VAL A 137 7.56 46.24 14.85
CA VAL A 137 7.07 46.86 16.11
C VAL A 137 8.02 46.58 17.28
N PHE A 138 8.58 45.37 17.33
CA PHE A 138 9.48 44.92 18.40
C PHE A 138 10.84 45.67 18.39
N PHE A 139 11.50 45.77 17.23
CA PHE A 139 12.90 46.18 17.13
C PHE A 139 13.16 47.60 16.62
N ASN A 140 12.26 48.25 15.88
CA ASN A 140 12.55 49.55 15.23
C ASN A 140 12.24 50.77 16.12
N PHE A 141 12.99 50.98 17.20
CA PHE A 141 12.79 52.12 18.12
C PHE A 141 13.17 53.47 17.51
N ALA A 142 14.23 53.51 16.71
CA ALA A 142 14.78 54.76 16.18
C ALA A 142 14.01 55.34 14.99
N MET A 143 13.28 54.50 14.23
CA MET A 143 12.53 54.95 13.04
C MET A 143 11.15 55.55 13.36
N PHE A 144 10.56 55.23 14.52
CA PHE A 144 9.25 55.73 14.91
C PHE A 144 9.42 56.98 15.78
N GLN A 145 9.20 58.16 15.21
CA GLN A 145 9.27 59.42 15.96
C GLN A 145 7.90 59.80 16.50
N LYS A 146 7.84 60.20 17.78
CA LYS A 146 6.60 60.62 18.47
C LYS A 146 5.83 61.75 17.77
N LYS A 147 6.53 62.61 17.03
CA LYS A 147 5.96 63.76 16.29
C LYS A 147 5.88 63.53 14.78
N ALA A 148 6.18 62.32 14.27
CA ALA A 148 6.07 62.06 12.85
C ALA A 148 4.60 62.05 12.40
N PRO A 149 4.25 62.75 11.31
CA PRO A 149 2.90 62.71 10.76
C PRO A 149 2.59 61.33 10.14
N GLY A 150 1.32 60.93 10.19
CA GLY A 150 0.81 59.74 9.51
C GLY A 150 1.22 58.41 10.16
N VAL A 151 1.59 57.43 9.32
CA VAL A 151 1.78 56.03 9.72
C VAL A 151 2.89 55.85 10.78
N TYR A 152 3.96 56.63 10.71
CA TYR A 152 5.08 56.53 11.66
C TYR A 152 4.70 56.98 13.08
N GLY A 153 3.87 58.03 13.20
CA GLY A 153 3.34 58.47 14.49
C GLY A 153 2.31 57.50 15.08
N PHE A 154 1.50 56.87 14.22
CA PHE A 154 0.60 55.78 14.63
C PHE A 154 1.38 54.57 15.16
N LEU A 155 2.39 54.09 14.42
CA LEU A 155 3.24 52.98 14.84
C LEU A 155 3.98 53.26 16.16
N PHE A 156 4.37 54.51 16.42
CA PHE A 156 4.92 54.92 17.71
C PHE A 156 3.93 54.71 18.87
N ARG A 157 2.65 55.11 18.70
CA ARG A 157 1.62 54.92 19.74
C ARG A 157 1.26 53.45 19.94
N VAL A 158 1.13 52.69 18.86
CA VAL A 158 0.90 51.24 18.92
C VAL A 158 2.01 50.59 19.72
N ARG A 159 3.27 50.96 19.45
CA ARG A 159 4.42 50.47 20.20
C ARG A 159 4.32 50.81 21.68
N GLU A 160 4.08 52.08 22.04
CA GLU A 160 3.98 52.53 23.44
C GLU A 160 2.94 51.71 24.22
N ILE A 161 1.81 51.39 23.58
CA ILE A 161 0.76 50.53 24.15
C ILE A 161 1.23 49.07 24.26
N THR A 162 1.90 48.54 23.24
CA THR A 162 2.43 47.17 23.26
C THR A 162 3.65 46.98 24.16
N SER A 163 4.28 48.05 24.65
CA SER A 163 5.39 48.02 25.61
C SER A 163 4.93 47.94 27.07
N THR A 164 3.62 47.85 27.34
CA THR A 164 3.11 47.51 28.68
C THR A 164 3.27 46.02 28.95
N PHE A 165 3.26 45.61 30.22
CA PHE A 165 3.39 44.19 30.62
C PHE A 165 2.45 43.25 29.84
N TYR A 166 1.16 43.59 29.73
CA TYR A 166 0.18 42.78 28.99
C TYR A 166 0.37 42.87 27.46
N GLY A 167 0.76 44.03 26.95
CA GLY A 167 1.07 44.24 25.53
C GLY A 167 2.26 43.39 25.08
N GLU A 168 3.32 43.34 25.89
CA GLU A 168 4.54 42.59 25.61
C GLU A 168 4.27 41.08 25.63
N ILE A 169 3.47 40.60 26.58
CA ILE A 169 3.04 39.19 26.64
C ILE A 169 2.28 38.79 25.37
N LEU A 170 1.29 39.60 24.95
CA LEU A 170 0.49 39.32 23.75
C LEU A 170 1.34 39.36 22.48
N LEU A 171 2.23 40.34 22.36
CA LEU A 171 3.10 40.50 21.21
C LEU A 171 4.13 39.36 21.12
N THR A 172 4.72 38.97 22.25
CA THR A 172 5.66 37.85 22.35
C THR A 172 4.97 36.52 22.03
N ALA A 173 3.79 36.26 22.61
CA ALA A 173 3.00 35.06 22.33
C ALA A 173 2.62 34.97 20.84
N LEU A 174 2.17 36.07 20.23
CA LEU A 174 1.85 36.13 18.81
C LEU A 174 3.09 35.87 17.95
N SER A 175 4.24 36.45 18.30
CA SER A 175 5.50 36.24 17.57
C SER A 175 5.94 34.78 17.58
N LEU A 176 5.85 34.10 18.73
CA LEU A 176 6.18 32.69 18.89
C LEU A 176 5.24 31.81 18.06
N VAL A 177 3.93 32.06 18.13
CA VAL A 177 2.94 31.29 17.36
C VAL A 177 3.16 31.48 15.86
N LEU A 178 3.42 32.70 15.38
CA LEU A 178 3.74 32.97 13.98
C LEU A 178 5.00 32.23 13.53
N PHE A 179 6.05 32.24 14.34
CA PHE A 179 7.27 31.47 14.07
C PHE A 179 6.97 29.96 13.95
N PHE A 180 6.23 29.40 14.91
CA PHE A 180 5.83 27.99 14.88
C PHE A 180 4.99 27.65 13.65
N VAL A 181 4.05 28.50 13.24
CA VAL A 181 3.23 28.32 12.04
C VAL A 181 4.11 28.28 10.78
N LEU A 182 5.09 29.17 10.68
CA LEU A 182 6.02 29.24 9.54
C LEU A 182 6.88 27.98 9.43
N VAL A 183 7.51 27.57 10.55
CA VAL A 183 8.34 26.36 10.61
C VAL A 183 7.50 25.11 10.33
N TYR A 184 6.31 25.02 10.94
CA TYR A 184 5.40 23.90 10.74
C TYR A 184 4.90 23.83 9.29
N GLY A 185 4.61 24.96 8.64
CA GLY A 185 4.21 25.00 7.24
C GLY A 185 5.27 24.38 6.31
N ILE A 186 6.56 24.68 6.55
CA ILE A 186 7.69 24.09 5.83
C ILE A 186 7.78 22.58 6.11
N TYR A 187 7.73 22.20 7.39
CA TYR A 187 7.79 20.80 7.83
C TYR A 187 6.67 19.96 7.20
N GLN A 188 5.42 20.42 7.32
CA GLN A 188 4.24 19.75 6.76
C GLN A 188 4.38 19.58 5.25
N ASN A 189 4.84 20.61 4.53
CA ASN A 189 5.01 20.52 3.08
C ASN A 189 6.09 19.52 2.68
N ARG A 190 7.22 19.46 3.39
CA ARG A 190 8.28 18.46 3.15
C ARG A 190 7.80 17.04 3.43
N VAL A 191 7.17 16.81 4.59
CA VAL A 191 6.65 15.49 4.98
C VAL A 191 5.57 15.01 4.00
N LEU A 192 4.61 15.87 3.64
CA LEU A 192 3.59 15.52 2.64
C LEU A 192 4.21 15.24 1.27
N CYS A 193 5.25 15.96 0.87
CA CYS A 193 5.94 15.70 -0.40
C CYS A 193 6.65 14.34 -0.38
N PHE A 194 7.37 14.02 0.70
CA PHE A 194 8.03 12.74 0.90
C PHE A 194 7.04 11.57 0.87
N LEU A 195 5.95 11.67 1.63
CA LEU A 195 4.94 10.62 1.70
C LEU A 195 4.22 10.42 0.36
N ASN A 196 3.88 11.51 -0.35
CA ASN A 196 3.31 11.42 -1.69
C ASN A 196 4.27 10.77 -2.69
N ARG A 197 5.58 11.07 -2.60
CA ARG A 197 6.61 10.44 -3.45
C ARG A 197 6.71 8.94 -3.17
N LYS A 198 6.72 8.54 -1.90
CA LYS A 198 6.74 7.12 -1.46
C LYS A 198 5.51 6.36 -1.99
N ALA A 199 4.32 6.92 -1.80
CA ALA A 199 3.08 6.32 -2.30
C ALA A 199 3.05 6.21 -3.84
N LYS A 200 3.50 7.24 -4.57
CA LYS A 200 3.59 7.20 -6.04
C LYS A 200 4.61 6.17 -6.54
N ALA A 201 5.75 6.04 -5.87
CA ALA A 201 6.79 5.08 -6.22
C ALA A 201 6.30 3.63 -6.02
N SER A 202 5.71 3.35 -4.86
CA SER A 202 5.13 2.04 -4.53
C SER A 202 4.05 1.64 -5.54
N SER A 203 3.12 2.55 -5.84
CA SER A 203 2.07 2.30 -6.83
C SER A 203 2.61 2.03 -8.24
N ARG A 204 3.70 2.70 -8.64
CA ARG A 204 4.38 2.48 -9.93
C ARG A 204 5.10 1.13 -9.95
N GLN A 205 5.74 0.75 -8.86
CA GLN A 205 6.41 -0.55 -8.73
C GLN A 205 5.39 -1.68 -8.83
N LEU A 206 4.25 -1.56 -8.16
CA LEU A 206 3.16 -2.52 -8.23
C LEU A 206 2.61 -2.68 -9.65
N SER A 207 2.42 -1.58 -10.39
CA SER A 207 1.97 -1.67 -11.79
C SER A 207 3.01 -2.32 -12.71
N VAL A 208 4.29 -1.99 -12.53
CA VAL A 208 5.39 -2.59 -13.32
C VAL A 208 5.50 -4.09 -13.05
N LEU A 209 5.35 -4.51 -11.79
CA LEU A 209 5.36 -5.93 -11.41
C LEU A 209 4.14 -6.67 -11.96
N SER A 210 2.94 -6.08 -11.86
CA SER A 210 1.71 -6.67 -12.40
C SER A 210 1.79 -6.85 -13.92
N ASP A 211 2.22 -5.82 -14.66
CA ASP A 211 2.41 -5.91 -16.11
C ASP A 211 3.52 -6.91 -16.50
N GLY A 212 4.61 -6.93 -15.73
CA GLY A 212 5.69 -7.89 -15.87
C GLY A 212 5.20 -9.33 -15.69
N ALA A 213 4.44 -9.60 -14.63
CA ALA A 213 3.87 -10.91 -14.33
C ALA A 213 2.96 -11.39 -15.46
N LYS A 214 2.11 -10.52 -16.00
CA LYS A 214 1.24 -10.84 -17.13
C LYS A 214 2.01 -11.21 -18.39
N ARG A 215 3.06 -10.45 -18.72
CA ARG A 215 3.94 -10.73 -19.88
C ARG A 215 4.69 -12.05 -19.68
N ALA A 216 5.27 -12.26 -18.50
CA ALA A 216 5.96 -13.49 -18.14
C ALA A 216 5.03 -14.70 -18.25
N PHE A 217 3.83 -14.63 -17.67
CA PHE A 217 2.80 -15.65 -17.78
C PHE A 217 2.46 -15.95 -19.24
N ARG A 218 2.17 -14.96 -20.08
CA ARG A 218 1.84 -15.18 -21.50
C ARG A 218 2.95 -15.91 -22.25
N LYS A 219 4.22 -15.52 -22.02
CA LYS A 219 5.39 -16.14 -22.65
C LYS A 219 5.54 -17.59 -22.21
N LYS A 220 5.51 -17.84 -20.89
CA LYS A 220 5.69 -19.17 -20.28
C LYS A 220 4.54 -20.11 -20.59
N TYR A 221 3.30 -19.62 -20.52
CA TYR A 221 2.10 -20.33 -20.93
C TYR A 221 2.22 -20.80 -22.38
N LYS A 222 2.57 -19.90 -23.30
CA LYS A 222 2.72 -20.25 -24.72
C LYS A 222 3.82 -21.29 -24.95
N LYS A 223 4.93 -21.20 -24.22
CA LYS A 223 6.05 -22.14 -24.29
C LYS A 223 5.65 -23.53 -23.78
N ALA A 224 5.11 -23.63 -22.57
CA ALA A 224 4.64 -24.89 -22.00
C ALA A 224 3.50 -25.50 -22.83
N TYR A 225 2.54 -24.70 -23.26
CA TYR A 225 1.44 -25.17 -24.11
C TYR A 225 1.94 -25.79 -25.43
N ARG A 226 2.89 -25.13 -26.11
CA ARG A 226 3.50 -25.67 -27.34
C ARG A 226 4.31 -26.93 -27.04
N PHE A 227 5.06 -26.92 -25.95
CA PHE A 227 5.85 -28.07 -25.52
C PHE A 227 4.99 -29.32 -25.33
N TYR A 228 3.91 -29.24 -24.55
CA TYR A 228 3.04 -30.39 -24.31
C TYR A 228 2.24 -30.84 -25.53
N LEU A 229 1.95 -29.93 -26.47
CA LEU A 229 1.38 -30.34 -27.76
C LEU A 229 2.40 -31.10 -28.61
N ALA A 230 3.67 -30.70 -28.59
CA ALA A 230 4.74 -31.43 -29.27
C ALA A 230 5.06 -32.77 -28.58
N LYS A 231 4.98 -32.82 -27.24
CA LYS A 231 5.17 -34.05 -26.44
C LYS A 231 4.12 -35.12 -26.69
N VAL A 232 2.92 -34.75 -27.14
CA VAL A 232 1.93 -35.73 -27.65
C VAL A 232 2.40 -36.39 -28.95
N ASP A 233 3.10 -35.63 -29.80
CA ASP A 233 3.61 -36.12 -31.08
C ASP A 233 4.94 -36.88 -30.90
N ASN A 234 5.77 -36.47 -29.92
CA ASN A 234 7.02 -37.11 -29.53
C ASN A 234 7.09 -37.33 -28.00
N PRO A 235 6.68 -38.51 -27.49
CA PRO A 235 6.68 -38.82 -26.06
C PRO A 235 8.06 -38.88 -25.40
N ALA A 236 9.14 -39.04 -26.18
CA ALA A 236 10.51 -39.12 -25.68
C ALA A 236 11.10 -37.76 -25.26
N LEU A 237 10.37 -36.66 -25.47
CA LEU A 237 10.77 -35.34 -24.97
C LEU A 237 10.80 -35.33 -23.44
N ASP A 238 11.84 -34.74 -22.87
CA ASP A 238 12.01 -34.61 -21.41
C ASP A 238 10.83 -33.92 -20.71
N ALA A 239 10.77 -33.98 -19.39
CA ALA A 239 9.72 -33.28 -18.65
C ALA A 239 9.91 -31.75 -18.72
N TYR A 240 8.82 -30.99 -18.80
CA TYR A 240 8.93 -29.53 -18.75
C TYR A 240 9.21 -29.10 -17.31
N GLY A 241 10.46 -28.72 -17.03
CA GLY A 241 10.91 -28.33 -15.69
C GLY A 241 10.08 -27.18 -15.13
N LEU A 242 9.66 -27.30 -13.87
CA LEU A 242 8.77 -26.35 -13.19
C LEU A 242 9.43 -24.97 -13.00
N ASN A 243 10.74 -24.94 -12.85
CA ASN A 243 11.55 -23.72 -12.79
C ASN A 243 11.39 -22.85 -14.07
N ASN A 244 11.03 -23.44 -15.21
CA ASN A 244 10.75 -22.70 -16.44
C ASN A 244 9.40 -21.95 -16.40
N LEU A 245 8.52 -22.27 -15.43
CA LEU A 245 7.21 -21.65 -15.24
C LEU A 245 7.20 -20.60 -14.13
N LEU A 246 7.95 -20.84 -13.07
CA LEU A 246 8.00 -19.92 -11.95
C LEU A 246 9.01 -18.81 -12.20
N GLU A 247 8.63 -17.58 -11.85
CA GLU A 247 9.58 -16.47 -11.72
C GLU A 247 9.32 -15.87 -10.34
N PRO A 248 10.27 -15.98 -9.38
CA PRO A 248 10.06 -15.56 -7.99
C PRO A 248 9.54 -14.13 -7.90
N LYS A 249 10.13 -13.23 -8.69
CA LYS A 249 9.79 -11.79 -8.78
C LYS A 249 8.33 -11.48 -9.13
N TYR A 250 7.63 -12.40 -9.78
CA TYR A 250 6.28 -12.18 -10.33
C TYR A 250 5.23 -13.08 -9.68
N ARG A 251 5.51 -13.61 -8.48
CA ARG A 251 4.55 -14.39 -7.71
C ARG A 251 3.45 -13.51 -7.12
N PHE A 252 2.24 -14.07 -7.03
CA PHE A 252 1.09 -13.36 -6.46
C PHE A 252 1.31 -12.99 -4.99
N THR A 253 1.91 -13.85 -4.19
CA THR A 253 2.23 -13.55 -2.77
C THR A 253 3.22 -12.41 -2.62
N GLN A 254 4.24 -12.30 -3.49
CA GLN A 254 5.17 -11.17 -3.46
C GLN A 254 4.46 -9.88 -3.83
N MET A 255 3.55 -9.95 -4.82
CA MET A 255 2.69 -8.83 -5.18
C MET A 255 1.70 -8.47 -4.06
N GLU A 256 1.18 -9.45 -3.31
CA GLU A 256 0.33 -9.25 -2.13
C GLU A 256 1.10 -8.63 -0.96
N LYS A 257 2.30 -9.12 -0.63
CA LYS A 257 3.15 -8.49 0.40
C LYS A 257 3.48 -7.03 0.08
N LEU A 258 3.82 -6.75 -1.18
CA LEU A 258 4.06 -5.38 -1.63
C LEU A 258 2.78 -4.53 -1.60
N PHE A 259 1.64 -5.15 -1.88
CA PHE A 259 0.34 -4.50 -1.78
C PHE A 259 -0.05 -4.19 -0.33
N ASP A 260 0.17 -5.11 0.61
CA ASP A 260 -0.05 -4.90 2.04
C ASP A 260 0.87 -3.81 2.59
N LEU A 261 2.12 -3.78 2.15
CA LEU A 261 3.05 -2.70 2.48
C LEU A 261 2.60 -1.36 1.87
N ASP A 262 2.06 -1.34 0.65
CA ASP A 262 1.45 -0.15 0.06
C ASP A 262 0.22 0.31 0.87
N MET A 263 -0.62 -0.63 1.31
CA MET A 263 -1.77 -0.38 2.20
C MET A 263 -1.37 0.25 3.51
N GLU A 264 -0.34 -0.29 4.16
CA GLU A 264 0.14 0.21 5.43
C GLU A 264 0.66 1.63 5.27
N ASN A 265 1.47 1.88 4.24
CA ASN A 265 1.97 3.21 3.91
C ASN A 265 0.82 4.19 3.59
N ALA A 266 -0.19 3.76 2.86
CA ALA A 266 -1.39 4.53 2.55
C ALA A 266 -2.24 4.85 3.79
N SER A 267 -2.40 3.88 4.70
CA SER A 267 -3.12 4.02 5.96
C SER A 267 -2.39 4.98 6.91
N ASN A 268 -1.08 4.82 7.06
CA ASN A 268 -0.23 5.71 7.83
C ASN A 268 -0.23 7.13 7.25
N PHE A 269 -0.25 7.26 5.91
CA PHE A 269 -0.48 8.54 5.26
C PHE A 269 -1.85 9.12 5.63
N ALA A 270 -2.93 8.35 5.54
CA ALA A 270 -4.28 8.81 5.90
C ALA A 270 -4.41 9.26 7.37
N LYS A 271 -3.80 8.52 8.31
CA LYS A 271 -3.77 8.86 9.74
C LYS A 271 -2.99 10.14 9.99
N SER A 272 -1.75 10.21 9.50
CA SER A 272 -0.92 11.43 9.61
C SER A 272 -1.61 12.64 8.97
N ASN A 273 -2.28 12.44 7.84
CA ASN A 273 -3.06 13.44 7.13
C ASN A 273 -4.22 14.03 7.96
N LYS A 274 -4.96 13.20 8.71
CA LYS A 274 -5.99 13.67 9.64
C LYS A 274 -5.38 14.54 10.75
N LEU A 275 -4.25 14.09 11.33
CA LEU A 275 -3.52 14.84 12.35
C LEU A 275 -3.01 16.19 11.82
N PHE A 276 -2.46 16.21 10.60
CA PHE A 276 -2.01 17.45 9.94
C PHE A 276 -3.16 18.44 9.75
N LYS A 277 -4.36 17.96 9.39
CA LYS A 277 -5.55 18.83 9.22
C LYS A 277 -5.99 19.44 10.55
N ILE A 278 -6.05 18.65 11.63
CA ILE A 278 -6.43 19.13 12.98
C ILE A 278 -5.42 20.14 13.50
N LYS A 279 -4.13 19.80 13.45
CA LYS A 279 -3.05 20.70 13.88
C LYS A 279 -3.08 22.03 13.11
N ARG A 280 -3.34 21.98 11.80
CA ARG A 280 -3.47 23.19 10.97
C ARG A 280 -4.64 24.07 11.43
N ILE A 281 -5.82 23.49 11.68
CA ILE A 281 -6.99 24.24 12.17
C ILE A 281 -6.65 24.88 13.52
N LEU A 282 -6.05 24.12 14.43
CA LEU A 282 -5.67 24.61 15.76
C LEU A 282 -4.70 25.79 15.66
N MET A 283 -3.64 25.68 14.86
CA MET A 283 -2.66 26.76 14.72
C MET A 283 -3.25 28.02 14.08
N HIS A 284 -4.06 27.89 13.02
CA HIS A 284 -4.72 29.06 12.44
C HIS A 284 -5.67 29.72 13.45
N GLY A 285 -6.46 28.92 14.18
CA GLY A 285 -7.37 29.41 15.21
C GLY A 285 -6.66 30.17 16.32
N VAL A 286 -5.60 29.60 16.89
CA VAL A 286 -4.79 30.26 17.93
C VAL A 286 -4.16 31.55 17.41
N THR A 287 -3.64 31.55 16.18
CA THR A 287 -3.03 32.75 15.59
C THR A 287 -4.06 33.87 15.41
N ILE A 288 -5.27 33.56 14.93
CA ILE A 288 -6.34 34.53 14.74
C ILE A 288 -6.82 35.09 16.08
N LEU A 289 -7.01 34.22 17.08
CA LEU A 289 -7.43 34.64 18.42
C LEU A 289 -6.42 35.59 19.08
N LEU A 290 -5.12 35.28 18.99
CA LEU A 290 -4.06 36.15 19.52
C LEU A 290 -3.98 37.48 18.76
N ALA A 291 -4.14 37.46 17.44
CA ALA A 291 -4.16 38.68 16.64
C ALA A 291 -5.36 39.57 17.02
N LEU A 292 -6.55 38.99 17.18
CA LEU A 292 -7.73 39.72 17.62
C LEU A 292 -7.58 40.27 19.05
N ALA A 293 -6.99 39.50 19.96
CA ALA A 293 -6.71 39.96 21.33
C ALA A 293 -5.74 41.15 21.33
N LEU A 294 -4.68 41.10 20.52
CA LEU A 294 -3.73 42.22 20.38
C LEU A 294 -4.39 43.46 19.76
N ILE A 295 -5.17 43.29 18.69
CA ILE A 295 -5.92 44.40 18.05
C ILE A 295 -6.91 45.02 19.03
N GLY A 296 -7.67 44.20 19.77
CA GLY A 296 -8.61 44.66 20.78
C GLY A 296 -7.92 45.41 21.92
N TYR A 297 -6.78 44.88 22.40
CA TYR A 297 -5.97 45.53 23.43
C TYR A 297 -5.45 46.90 22.98
N VAL A 298 -4.86 46.96 21.78
CA VAL A 298 -4.34 48.21 21.21
C VAL A 298 -5.48 49.20 20.96
N GLY A 299 -6.60 48.74 20.39
CA GLY A 299 -7.78 49.58 20.13
C GLY A 299 -8.38 50.19 21.40
N TYR A 300 -8.55 49.38 22.45
CA TYR A 300 -9.03 49.86 23.76
C TYR A 300 -8.14 50.98 24.32
N TRP A 301 -6.83 50.76 24.35
CA TRP A 301 -5.87 51.75 24.86
C TRP A 301 -5.72 52.98 23.98
N MET A 302 -5.97 52.89 22.68
CA MET A 302 -6.01 54.06 21.80
C MET A 302 -7.23 54.95 22.00
N ILE A 303 -8.34 54.40 22.52
CA ILE A 303 -9.57 55.15 22.81
C ILE A 303 -9.55 55.70 24.25
N ALA A 304 -8.93 54.96 25.18
CA ALA A 304 -8.89 55.31 26.60
C ALA A 304 -7.80 56.35 26.98
N LYS A 305 -6.82 56.60 26.09
CA LYS A 305 -5.80 57.67 26.22
C LYS A 305 -6.14 58.84 25.32
#